data_AF-A0A497QBV1-F1
#
_entry.id   AF-A0A497QBV1-F1
#
_cell.length_a   1.000
_cell.length_b   1.000
_cell.length_c   1.000
_cell.angle_alpha   90.00
_cell.angle_beta   90.00
_cell.angle_gamma   90.00
#
_symmetry.space_group_name_H-M   'P 1'
#
loop_
_entity.id
_entity.type
_entity.pdbx_description
1 polymer ?
#
loop_
_entity_poly.entity_id
_entity_poly.type
_entity_poly.pdbx_seq_one_letter_code
_entity_poly.pdbx_strand_id
1 'polypeptide(L)'
;NLNGDPQARWGQKLVAIYPKEGTILNDHPFAILNAPWVSSLQRWAAELFIKFVLTEDIQRLALKHGFRPSNPNVKLDLKYFNEENGVQANITVPIGQPPSDVEVLLRVPDLWSITRSQG
;
A
#
# COMPACT_ATOMS: atom_id res chain seq x y z
N ASN A 1 -7.10 -1.36 -13.83
CA ASN A 1 -6.92 0.06 -13.39
C ASN A 1 -6.77 0.92 -14.65
N LEU A 2 -6.62 2.25 -14.56
CA LEU A 2 -6.43 3.09 -15.77
C LEU A 2 -5.16 2.73 -16.57
N ASN A 3 -4.23 1.95 -16.00
CA ASN A 3 -2.98 1.54 -16.64
C ASN A 3 -3.12 0.30 -17.55
N GLY A 4 -4.36 -0.15 -17.82
CA GLY A 4 -4.65 -1.31 -18.65
C GLY A 4 -4.91 -2.60 -17.85
N ASP A 5 -5.25 -3.66 -18.57
CA ASP A 5 -5.41 -4.98 -17.97
C ASP A 5 -4.03 -5.55 -17.63
N PRO A 6 -3.84 -6.09 -16.41
CA PRO A 6 -2.57 -6.68 -16.03
C PRO A 6 -2.37 -7.98 -16.82
N GLN A 7 -1.58 -7.90 -17.89
CA GLN A 7 -1.25 -9.03 -18.74
C GLN A 7 0.15 -9.55 -18.41
N ALA A 8 0.25 -10.87 -18.30
CA ALA A 8 1.54 -11.55 -18.24
C ALA A 8 2.29 -11.41 -19.57
N ARG A 9 3.58 -11.79 -19.57
CA ARG A 9 4.45 -11.78 -20.76
C ARG A 9 3.84 -12.51 -21.98
N TRP A 10 2.91 -13.44 -21.76
CA TRP A 10 2.24 -14.21 -22.81
C TRP A 10 0.72 -13.93 -22.91
N GLY A 11 0.28 -12.75 -22.48
CA GLY A 11 -1.10 -12.28 -22.67
C GLY A 11 -2.14 -12.89 -21.73
N GLN A 12 -1.73 -13.70 -20.73
CA GLN A 12 -2.66 -14.18 -19.71
C GLN A 12 -3.08 -13.07 -18.75
N LYS A 13 -4.36 -13.07 -18.36
CA LYS A 13 -4.87 -12.19 -17.30
C LYS A 13 -4.21 -12.55 -15.97
N LEU A 14 -3.62 -11.56 -15.32
CA LEU A 14 -3.13 -11.68 -13.95
C LEU A 14 -4.24 -11.29 -12.97
N VAL A 15 -4.35 -12.06 -11.90
CA VAL A 15 -5.27 -11.78 -10.80
C VAL A 15 -4.51 -11.81 -9.48
N ALA A 16 -4.78 -10.85 -8.61
CA ALA A 16 -4.31 -10.91 -7.23
C ALA A 16 -5.23 -11.82 -6.41
N ILE A 17 -4.64 -12.53 -5.44
CA ILE A 17 -5.35 -13.44 -4.55
C ILE A 17 -4.97 -13.06 -3.12
N TYR A 18 -5.97 -12.96 -2.24
CA TYR A 18 -5.78 -12.88 -0.79
C TYR A 18 -5.72 -14.30 -0.22
N PRO A 19 -4.58 -14.78 0.28
CA PRO A 19 -4.47 -16.12 0.82
C PRO A 19 -5.35 -16.28 2.07
N LYS A 20 -5.99 -17.44 2.21
CA LYS A 20 -6.87 -17.75 3.36
C LYS A 20 -6.10 -17.78 4.69
N GLU A 21 -4.81 -18.12 4.64
CA GLU A 21 -3.89 -18.15 5.77
C GLU A 21 -3.59 -16.75 6.30
N GLY A 22 -3.76 -15.75 5.44
CA GLY A 22 -3.60 -14.34 5.78
C GLY A 22 -2.86 -13.55 4.70
N THR A 23 -2.92 -12.24 4.83
CA THR A 23 -2.25 -11.28 3.97
C THR A 23 -1.48 -10.26 4.81
N ILE A 24 -0.44 -9.66 4.24
CA ILE A 24 0.29 -8.56 4.88
C ILE A 24 -0.16 -7.27 4.23
N LEU A 25 -0.61 -6.31 5.04
CA LEU A 25 -0.87 -4.96 4.55
C LEU A 25 0.44 -4.21 4.41
N ASN A 26 0.61 -3.55 3.26
CA ASN A 26 1.68 -2.60 3.05
C ASN A 26 1.08 -1.20 2.96
N ASP A 27 1.17 -0.46 4.07
CA ASP A 27 0.74 0.92 4.14
C ASP A 27 1.85 1.87 3.66
N HIS A 28 1.46 3.05 3.18
CA HIS A 28 2.38 4.07 2.69
C HIS A 28 2.19 5.37 3.48
N PRO A 29 2.62 5.41 4.76
CA PRO A 29 2.41 6.57 5.61
C PRO A 29 3.22 7.78 5.12
N PHE A 30 2.61 8.96 5.19
CA PHE A 30 3.32 10.23 5.06
C PHE A 30 3.68 10.76 6.44
N ALA A 31 4.97 10.97 6.70
CA ALA A 31 5.46 11.45 7.98
C ALA A 31 6.37 12.67 7.80
N ILE A 32 6.24 13.64 8.70
CA ILE A 32 7.15 14.79 8.80
C ILE A 32 8.19 14.45 9.87
N LEU A 33 9.45 14.33 9.47
CA LEU A 33 10.53 13.92 10.36
C LEU A 33 10.82 15.00 11.41
N ASN A 34 11.02 14.57 12.65
CA ASN A 34 11.56 15.41 13.72
C ASN A 34 13.08 15.32 13.74
N ALA A 35 13.74 16.07 12.85
CA ALA A 35 15.19 16.01 12.70
C ALA A 35 15.81 17.40 12.50
N PRO A 36 17.07 17.62 12.91
CA PRO A 36 17.73 18.95 12.85
C PRO A 36 17.87 19.52 11.44
N TRP A 37 17.90 18.67 10.42
CA TRP A 37 18.02 19.08 9.01
C TRP A 37 16.68 19.45 8.36
N VAL A 38 15.55 19.32 9.08
CA VAL A 38 14.24 19.70 8.58
C VAL A 38 13.96 21.15 8.99
N SER A 39 14.00 22.06 8.02
CA SER A 39 13.73 23.47 8.28
C SER A 39 12.25 23.74 8.58
N SER A 40 11.96 24.87 9.22
CA SER A 40 10.59 25.32 9.46
C SER A 40 9.78 25.45 8.17
N LEU A 41 10.40 25.93 7.09
CA LEU A 41 9.79 26.06 5.78
C LEU A 41 9.44 24.70 5.17
N GLN A 42 10.36 23.73 5.26
CA GLN A 42 10.10 22.36 4.76
C GLN A 42 8.96 21.69 5.51
N ARG A 43 8.92 21.85 6.84
CA ARG A 43 7.82 21.37 7.67
C ARG A 43 6.49 21.99 7.26
N TRP A 44 6.44 23.30 7.12
CA TRP A 44 5.24 24.01 6.68
C TRP A 44 4.78 23.56 5.27
N ALA A 45 5.70 23.39 4.33
CA ALA A 45 5.38 22.91 2.99
C ALA A 45 4.85 21.46 3.01
N ALA A 46 5.43 20.59 3.85
CA ALA A 46 4.98 19.22 4.02
C ALA A 46 3.56 19.15 4.63
N GLU A 47 3.24 20.04 5.58
CA GLU A 47 1.89 20.17 6.14
C GLU A 47 0.86 20.62 5.11
N LEU A 48 1.22 21.55 4.21
CA LEU A 48 0.35 21.93 3.10
C LEU A 48 0.17 20.78 2.09
N PHE A 49 1.24 20.06 1.80
CA PHE A 49 1.21 18.95 0.87
C PHE A 49 0.30 17.81 1.36
N ILE A 50 0.42 17.40 2.63
CA ILE A 50 -0.45 16.33 3.16
C ILE A 50 -1.92 16.77 3.18
N LYS A 51 -2.22 18.04 3.50
CA LYS A 51 -3.58 18.60 3.40
C LYS A 51 -4.11 18.50 1.97
N PHE A 52 -3.29 18.86 0.98
CA PHE A 52 -3.66 18.78 -0.43
C PHE A 52 -3.92 17.33 -0.88
N VAL A 53 -3.03 16.39 -0.55
CA VAL A 53 -3.18 14.97 -0.94
C VAL A 53 -4.44 14.34 -0.32
N LEU A 54 -4.86 14.80 0.86
CA LEU A 54 -6.07 14.33 1.52
C LEU A 54 -7.36 15.00 1.03
N THR A 55 -7.29 15.97 0.12
CA THR A 55 -8.51 16.56 -0.49
C THR A 55 -9.31 15.51 -1.27
N GLU A 56 -10.62 15.69 -1.37
CA GLU A 56 -11.50 14.72 -2.03
C GLU A 56 -11.12 14.49 -3.49
N ASP A 57 -10.80 15.55 -4.23
CA ASP A 57 -10.46 15.45 -5.65
C ASP A 57 -9.19 14.62 -5.89
N ILE A 58 -8.16 14.82 -5.04
CA ILE A 58 -6.91 14.08 -5.14
C ILE A 58 -7.09 12.63 -4.69
N GLN A 59 -7.86 12.39 -3.63
CA GLN A 59 -8.19 11.03 -3.19
C GLN A 59 -9.01 10.29 -4.26
N ARG A 60 -9.96 10.95 -4.94
CA ARG A 60 -10.70 10.38 -6.08
C ARG A 60 -9.78 10.09 -7.27
N LEU A 61 -8.77 10.92 -7.52
CA LEU A 61 -7.77 10.65 -8.54
C LEU A 61 -6.94 9.42 -8.18
N ALA A 62 -6.39 9.36 -6.95
CA ALA A 62 -5.62 8.22 -6.47
C ALA A 62 -6.42 6.91 -6.51
N LEU A 63 -7.72 6.98 -6.20
CA LEU A 63 -8.63 5.84 -6.25
C LEU A 63 -8.66 5.20 -7.64
N LYS A 64 -8.68 5.99 -8.71
CA LYS A 64 -8.66 5.49 -10.11
C LYS A 64 -7.38 4.71 -10.44
N HIS A 65 -6.30 4.93 -9.70
CA HIS A 65 -5.03 4.22 -9.82
C HIS A 65 -4.92 3.00 -8.89
N GLY A 66 -5.96 2.69 -8.11
CA GLY A 66 -6.00 1.51 -7.24
C GLY A 66 -5.56 1.77 -5.79
N PHE A 67 -5.43 3.03 -5.38
CA PHE A 67 -5.18 3.37 -3.97
C PHE A 67 -6.49 3.42 -3.18
N ARG A 68 -6.48 2.84 -1.98
CA ARG A 68 -7.63 2.97 -1.05
C ARG A 68 -7.64 4.39 -0.46
N PRO A 69 -8.79 5.08 -0.43
CA PRO A 69 -8.86 6.44 0.09
C PRO A 69 -8.66 6.47 1.61
N SER A 70 -7.90 7.45 2.09
CA SER A 70 -7.76 7.74 3.53
C SER A 70 -8.75 8.81 4.01
N ASN A 71 -9.30 9.62 3.11
CA ASN A 71 -10.33 10.61 3.43
C ASN A 71 -11.70 9.92 3.52
N PRO A 72 -12.41 9.98 4.67
CA PRO A 72 -13.69 9.29 4.88
C PRO A 72 -14.83 9.80 3.98
N ASN A 73 -14.72 11.02 3.43
CA ASN A 73 -15.72 11.55 2.49
C ASN A 73 -15.61 10.90 1.10
N VAL A 74 -14.47 10.27 0.78
CA VAL A 74 -14.27 9.56 -0.48
C VAL A 74 -14.55 8.08 -0.27
N LYS A 75 -15.74 7.65 -0.70
CA LYS A 75 -16.12 6.24 -0.66
C LYS A 75 -15.28 5.41 -1.64
N LEU A 76 -14.97 4.18 -1.25
CA LEU A 76 -14.34 3.19 -2.12
C LEU A 76 -15.25 2.91 -3.33
N ASP A 77 -14.70 2.90 -4.52
CA ASP A 77 -15.45 2.63 -5.75
C ASP A 77 -15.31 1.16 -6.16
N LEU A 78 -16.43 0.44 -6.10
CA LEU A 78 -16.53 -0.99 -6.43
C LEU A 78 -16.27 -1.28 -7.91
N LYS A 79 -16.26 -0.26 -8.78
CA LYS A 79 -15.79 -0.40 -10.16
C LYS A 79 -14.33 -0.84 -10.24
N TYR A 80 -13.50 -0.36 -9.30
CA TYR A 80 -12.08 -0.68 -9.27
C TYR A 80 -11.77 -1.80 -8.26
N PHE A 81 -12.45 -1.81 -7.11
CA PHE A 81 -12.21 -2.76 -6.03
C PHE A 81 -13.24 -3.90 -6.03
N ASN A 82 -13.08 -4.83 -6.97
CA ASN A 82 -13.92 -6.03 -7.10
C ASN A 82 -13.09 -7.27 -7.50
N GLU A 83 -13.71 -8.44 -7.35
CA GLU A 83 -13.08 -9.74 -7.60
C GLU A 83 -12.62 -9.93 -9.05
N GLU A 84 -13.29 -9.31 -10.02
CA GLU A 84 -12.87 -9.41 -11.43
C GLU A 84 -11.50 -8.76 -11.67
N ASN A 85 -11.16 -7.73 -10.87
CA ASN A 85 -9.85 -7.10 -10.84
C ASN A 85 -8.88 -7.77 -9.86
N GLY A 86 -9.28 -8.86 -9.20
CA GLY A 86 -8.47 -9.57 -8.20
C GLY A 86 -8.33 -8.84 -6.86
N VAL A 87 -9.18 -7.84 -6.58
CA VAL A 87 -9.08 -7.02 -5.35
C VAL A 87 -10.42 -6.99 -4.62
N GLN A 88 -10.42 -7.27 -3.32
CA GLN A 88 -11.65 -7.28 -2.54
C GLN A 88 -11.91 -5.90 -1.93
N ALA A 89 -13.13 -5.39 -2.03
CA ALA A 89 -13.49 -4.13 -1.37
C ALA A 89 -13.26 -4.19 0.15
N ASN A 90 -13.69 -5.30 0.76
CA ASN A 90 -13.46 -5.61 2.16
C ASN A 90 -12.52 -6.81 2.27
N ILE A 91 -11.39 -6.66 2.96
CA ILE A 91 -10.42 -7.75 3.15
C ILE A 91 -10.86 -8.53 4.38
N THR A 92 -11.24 -9.79 4.19
CA THR A 92 -11.79 -10.66 5.26
C THR A 92 -10.82 -11.72 5.77
N VAL A 93 -9.67 -11.88 5.10
CA VAL A 93 -8.61 -12.80 5.53
C VAL A 93 -7.83 -12.22 6.71
N PRO A 94 -7.17 -13.05 7.54
CA PRO A 94 -6.32 -12.57 8.62
C PRO A 94 -5.25 -11.60 8.12
N ILE A 95 -5.00 -10.52 8.86
CA ILE A 95 -3.94 -9.57 8.55
C ILE A 95 -2.72 -9.90 9.39
N GLY A 96 -1.64 -10.30 8.73
CA GLY A 96 -0.36 -10.58 9.36
C GLY A 96 0.17 -9.34 10.08
N GLN A 97 0.62 -9.53 11.32
CA GLN A 97 1.28 -8.51 12.11
C GLN A 97 2.77 -8.81 12.18
N PRO A 98 3.63 -7.78 12.26
CA PRO A 98 5.05 -8.00 12.47
C PRO A 98 5.28 -8.73 13.81
N PRO A 99 6.31 -9.59 13.91
CA PRO A 99 6.74 -10.15 15.19
C PRO A 99 7.05 -9.04 16.19
N SER A 100 6.64 -9.22 17.45
CA SER A 100 6.95 -8.29 18.54
C SER A 100 8.34 -8.50 19.14
N ASP A 101 8.94 -9.66 18.91
CA ASP A 101 10.27 -10.00 19.41
C ASP A 101 11.35 -9.36 18.52
N VAL A 102 12.16 -8.49 19.11
CA VAL A 102 13.26 -7.80 18.44
C VAL A 102 14.30 -8.77 17.91
N GLU A 103 14.60 -9.85 18.64
CA GLU A 103 15.58 -10.83 18.20
C GLU A 103 15.10 -11.51 16.91
N VAL A 104 13.82 -11.86 16.84
CA VAL A 104 13.22 -12.42 15.61
C VAL A 104 13.35 -11.44 14.45
N LEU A 105 13.02 -10.16 14.65
CA LEU A 105 13.12 -9.14 13.60
C LEU A 105 14.56 -8.98 13.08
N LEU A 106 15.54 -8.99 13.98
CA LEU A 106 16.96 -8.85 13.61
C LEU A 106 17.49 -10.04 12.80
N ARG A 107 16.93 -11.24 12.96
CA ARG A 107 17.35 -12.43 12.20
C ARG A 107 16.69 -12.59 10.83
N VAL A 108 15.63 -11.83 10.52
CA VAL A 108 14.96 -11.92 9.22
C VAL A 108 15.93 -11.65 8.05
N PRO A 109 16.78 -10.61 8.07
CA PRO A 109 17.76 -10.39 7.00
C PRO A 109 18.79 -11.51 6.87
N ASP A 110 19.24 -12.09 8.00
CA ASP A 110 20.20 -13.21 8.00
C ASP A 110 19.60 -14.43 7.30
N LEU A 111 18.35 -14.78 7.64
CA LEU A 111 17.64 -15.89 7.02
C LEU A 111 17.39 -15.64 5.53
N TRP A 112 17.05 -14.40 5.16
CA TRP A 112 16.90 -14.03 3.75
C TRP A 112 18.21 -14.21 2.98
N SER A 113 19.34 -13.83 3.56
CA SER A 113 20.66 -13.94 2.93
C SER A 113 20.99 -15.37 2.50
N ILE A 114 20.57 -16.37 3.28
CA ILE A 114 20.83 -17.79 3.00
C ILE A 114 19.73 -18.50 2.20
N THR A 115 18.50 -17.98 2.20
CA THR A 115 17.35 -18.60 1.51
C THR A 115 16.99 -17.95 0.19
N ARG A 116 17.43 -16.71 -0.06
CA ARG A 116 17.18 -16.02 -1.34
C ARG A 116 17.77 -16.84 -2.49
N SER A 117 17.07 -16.84 -3.63
CA SER A 117 17.61 -17.42 -4.86
C SER A 117 18.93 -16.72 -5.20
N GLN A 118 20.00 -17.52 -5.26
CA GLN A 118 21.25 -17.12 -5.90
C GLN A 118 20.99 -17.32 -7.40
N GLY A 119 20.80 -16.21 -8.13
CA GLY A 119 20.71 -16.25 -9.58
C GLY A 119 22.02 -16.67 -10.22
#